data_AF-A0A357CCZ7-F1
#
_entry.id   AF-A0A357CCZ7-F1
#
_cell.length_a   1.000
_cell.length_b   1.000
_cell.length_c   1.000
_cell.angle_alpha   90.00
_cell.angle_beta   90.00
_cell.angle_gamma   90.00
#
_symmetry.space_group_name_H-M   'P 1'
#
loop_
_entity.id
_entity.type
_entity.pdbx_description
1 polymer ?
#
loop_
_entity_poly.entity_id
_entity_poly.type
_entity_poly.pdbx_seq_one_letter_code
_entity_poly.pdbx_strand_id
1 'polypeptide(L)' 'IDIGAEACDVVLFRNGAAQAVLTLPYGGRIIDQDIAYGFKVSPAEAEQFKLGMLAAEQQAQP' A
#
# COMPACT_ATOMS: atom_id res chain seq x y z
N ILE A 1 -3.70 0.77 13.49
CA ILE A 1 -4.11 1.01 12.09
C ILE A 1 -3.51 -0.13 11.31
N ASP A 2 -4.35 -0.90 10.65
CA ASP A 2 -3.95 -1.96 9.73
C ASP A 2 -4.19 -1.44 8.31
N ILE A 3 -3.16 -1.48 7.47
CA ILE A 3 -3.20 -0.97 6.09
C ILE A 3 -3.06 -2.18 5.17
N GLY A 4 -4.19 -2.68 4.68
CA GLY A 4 -4.25 -3.76 3.71
C GLY A 4 -4.17 -3.23 2.27
N ALA A 5 -4.38 -4.11 1.30
CA ALA A 5 -4.37 -3.74 -0.11
C ALA A 5 -5.61 -2.93 -0.53
N GLU A 6 -6.81 -3.40 -0.15
CA GLU A 6 -8.11 -2.77 -0.48
C GLU A 6 -8.52 -1.68 0.51
N ALA A 7 -8.23 -1.89 1.78
CA ALA A 7 -8.82 -1.13 2.87
C ALA A 7 -7.84 -0.94 4.02
N CYS A 8 -8.14 0.05 4.85
CA CYS A 8 -7.45 0.31 6.11
C CYS A 8 -8.43 0.16 7.26
N ASP A 9 -8.09 -0.68 8.23
CA ASP A 9 -8.86 -0.86 9.45
C ASP A 9 -8.23 -0.09 10.61
N VAL A 10 -9.05 0.65 11.33
CA VAL A 10 -8.65 1.46 12.49
C VAL A 10 -9.47 1.02 13.68
N VAL A 11 -8.77 0.62 14.74
CA VAL A 11 -9.37 0.39 16.05
C VAL A 11 -8.84 1.45 17.01
N LEU A 12 -9.74 2.16 17.67
CA LEU A 12 -9.41 3.17 18.69
C LEU A 12 -9.64 2.59 20.07
N PHE A 13 -8.57 2.50 20.87
CA PHE A 13 -8.64 2.06 22.26
C PHE A 13 -8.56 3.25 23.22
N ARG A 14 -9.38 3.23 24.27
CA ARG A 14 -9.33 4.18 25.39
C ARG A 14 -9.62 3.44 26.69
N ASN A 15 -8.83 3.72 27.73
CA ASN A 15 -8.95 3.07 29.05
C ASN A 15 -8.92 1.53 28.97
N GLY A 16 -8.08 0.98 28.10
CA GLY A 16 -7.92 -0.46 27.92
C GLY A 16 -9.05 -1.17 27.16
N ALA A 17 -10.07 -0.44 26.67
CA ALA A 17 -11.18 -0.98 25.90
C ALA A 17 -11.24 -0.40 24.48
N ALA A 18 -11.66 -1.20 23.51
CA ALA A 18 -11.97 -0.72 22.17
C ALA A 18 -13.22 0.17 22.21
N GLN A 19 -13.12 1.38 21.68
CA GLN A 19 -14.19 2.38 21.68
C GLN A 19 -14.79 2.59 20.29
N ALA A 20 -14.00 2.39 19.24
CA ALA A 20 -14.45 2.56 17.86
C ALA A 20 -13.67 1.64 16.93
N VAL A 21 -14.35 1.18 15.89
CA VAL A 21 -13.79 0.47 14.75
C VAL A 21 -14.26 1.19 13.50
N LEU A 22 -13.33 1.47 12.59
CA LEU A 22 -13.57 2.13 11.32
C LEU A 22 -12.81 1.40 10.22
N THR A 23 -13.48 1.14 9.11
CA THR A 23 -12.86 0.65 7.87
C THR A 23 -12.93 1.77 6.84
N LEU A 24 -11.77 2.17 6.33
CA LEU A 24 -11.64 3.11 5.22
C LEU A 24 -11.43 2.31 3.92
N PRO A 25 -12.13 2.62 2.80
CA PRO A 25 -12.01 1.90 1.54
C PRO A 25 -10.77 2.32 0.73
N TYR A 26 -9.64 2.49 1.42
CA TYR A 26 -8.36 2.89 0.85
C TYR A 26 -7.28 2.01 1.46
N GLY A 27 -6.41 1.45 0.64
CA GLY A 27 -5.29 0.61 1.05
C GLY A 27 -4.12 0.76 0.08
N GLY A 28 -3.18 -0.17 0.10
CA GLY A 28 -1.99 -0.14 -0.76
C GLY A 28 -2.28 0.01 -2.26
N ARG A 29 -3.43 -0.45 -2.76
CA ARG A 29 -3.73 -0.40 -4.20
C ARG A 29 -3.97 1.00 -4.73
N ILE A 30 -4.49 1.91 -3.92
CA ILE A 30 -4.66 3.29 -4.39
C ILE A 30 -3.28 3.92 -4.65
N ILE A 31 -2.27 3.51 -3.88
CA ILE A 31 -0.88 3.92 -4.08
C ILE A 31 -0.36 3.36 -5.40
N ASP A 32 -0.60 2.07 -5.70
CA ASP A 32 -0.19 1.47 -6.97
C ASP A 32 -0.90 2.14 -8.16
N GLN A 33 -2.17 2.49 -8.02
CA GLN A 33 -2.93 3.21 -9.05
C GLN A 33 -2.35 4.59 -9.32
N ASP A 34 -2.01 5.35 -8.28
CA ASP A 34 -1.41 6.68 -8.40
C ASP A 34 -0.01 6.60 -9.04
N ILE A 35 0.80 5.61 -8.65
CA ILE A 35 2.11 5.34 -9.28
C ILE A 35 1.94 4.95 -10.75
N ALA A 36 1.07 3.97 -11.04
CA ALA A 36 0.82 3.52 -12.41
C ALA A 36 0.37 4.69 -13.30
N TYR A 37 -0.54 5.52 -12.81
CA TYR A 37 -1.02 6.70 -13.51
C TYR A 37 0.10 7.73 -13.73
N GLY A 38 0.85 8.08 -12.69
CA GLY A 38 1.90 9.10 -12.74
C GLY A 38 3.08 8.70 -13.63
N PHE A 39 3.50 7.43 -13.56
CA PHE A 39 4.67 6.91 -14.28
C PHE A 39 4.32 6.20 -15.60
N LYS A 40 3.03 6.04 -15.92
CA LYS A 40 2.54 5.35 -17.11
C LYS A 40 3.05 3.91 -17.22
N VAL A 41 3.07 3.21 -16.10
CA VAL A 41 3.48 1.80 -15.99
C VAL A 41 2.29 0.91 -15.67
N SER A 42 2.44 -0.39 -15.85
CA SER A 42 1.40 -1.34 -15.44
C SER A 42 1.22 -1.37 -13.91
N PRO A 43 0.07 -1.80 -13.39
CA PRO A 43 -0.12 -1.96 -11.95
C PRO A 43 0.90 -2.90 -11.29
N ALA A 44 1.35 -3.93 -12.02
CA ALA A 44 2.37 -4.86 -11.53
C ALA A 44 3.73 -4.18 -11.39
N GLU A 45 4.15 -3.38 -12.38
CA GLU A 45 5.37 -2.57 -12.30
C GLU A 45 5.27 -1.48 -11.23
N ALA A 46 4.08 -0.88 -11.05
CA ALA A 46 3.84 0.11 -10.01
C ALA A 46 4.02 -0.48 -8.59
N GLU A 47 3.53 -1.70 -8.35
CA GLU A 47 3.77 -2.43 -7.09
C GLU A 47 5.28 -2.62 -6.88
N GLN A 48 6.02 -3.02 -7.92
CA GLN A 48 7.47 -3.17 -7.83
C GLN A 48 8.20 -1.85 -7.56
N PHE A 49 7.73 -0.72 -8.13
CA PHE A 49 8.23 0.61 -7.79
C PHE A 49 7.94 0.97 -6.35
N LYS A 50 6.72 0.75 -5.87
CA LYS A 50 6.30 1.00 -4.48
C LYS A 50 7.18 0.25 -3.48
N LEU A 51 7.51 -1.02 -3.78
CA LEU A 51 8.36 -1.88 -2.95
C LEU A 51 9.87 -1.60 -3.13
N GLY A 52 10.27 -0.73 -4.06
CA GLY A 52 11.67 -0.43 -4.35
C GLY A 52 12.43 -1.57 -5.04
N MET A 53 11.74 -2.56 -5.60
CA MET A 53 12.34 -3.79 -6.13
C MET A 53 12.87 -3.66 -7.56
N LEU A 54 12.42 -2.65 -8.31
CA LEU A 54 12.88 -2.41 -9.70
C LEU A 54 14.36 -1.99 -9.80
N ALA A 55 14.95 -1.42 -8.74
CA ALA A 55 16.39 -1.14 -8.69
C ALA A 55 17.23 -2.38 -8.32
N ALA A 56 16.63 -3.35 -7.60
CA ALA A 56 17.34 -4.56 -7.15
C ALA A 56 17.55 -5.57 -8.29
N GLU A 57 16.65 -5.63 -9.26
CA GLU A 57 16.80 -6.51 -10.43
C GLU A 57 17.89 -6.04 -11.40
N GLN A 58 18.08 -4.72 -11.56
CA GLN A 58 19.13 -4.14 -12.41
C GLN A 58 20.55 -4.34 -11.86
N GLN A 59 20.70 -4.61 -10.55
CA GLN A 59 21.98 -4.87 -9.91
C GLN A 59 22.32 -6.37 -9.81
N ALA A 60 21.39 -7.25 -10.18
CA ALA A 60 21.55 -8.70 -10.11
C ALA A 60 21.91 -9.36 -11.46
N GLN A 61 22.04 -8.58 -12.53
CA GLN A 61 22.56 -9.06 -13.82
C GLN A 61 24.06 -8.77 -13.93
N PRO A 62 24.91 -9.80 -14.19
CA PRO A 62 26.36 -9.65 -14.28
C PRO A 62 26.81 -8.84 -15.50
#